data_AF-A0A915C8U8-F1
#
_entry.id   AF-A0A915C8U8-F1
#
_cell.length_a   1.000
_cell.length_b   1.000
_cell.length_c   1.000
_cell.angle_alpha   90.00
_cell.angle_beta   90.00
_cell.angle_gamma   90.00
#
_symmetry.space_group_name_H-M   'P 1'
#
loop_
_entity.id
_entity.type
_entity.pdbx_description
1 polymer ?
#
loop_
_entity_poly.entity_id
_entity_poly.type
_entity_poly.pdbx_seq_one_letter_code
_entity_poly.pdbx_strand_id
1 'polypeptide(L)'
;LKIEKLRELVKDDLSDYYNTDFNLLRWLQGVNGPIENVAYRLRKHLQMRNSAWKLDDQHKKPRNLPIHKHAPFGFTGVSKVLKNTVITVEQSGRIDYTNLLRAYSVLDLARLVSVPDMERLLAEVMKVEAETGEQASVVYIMDLSEMKYNIGLYSLGTGHLINVADFIERHYVQLIKYIVAVNIPLFAYAIWKAMH
;
A
#
# COMPACT_ATOMS: atom_id res chain seq x y z
N LEU A 1 10.01 17.60 -18.86
CA LEU A 1 9.26 18.86 -18.67
C LEU A 1 8.34 18.83 -17.45
N LYS A 2 7.33 17.95 -17.36
CA LYS A 2 6.43 17.91 -16.17
C LYS A 2 7.07 17.30 -14.91
N ILE A 3 7.85 16.22 -15.06
CA ILE A 3 8.58 15.59 -13.93
C ILE A 3 9.56 16.58 -13.31
N GLU A 4 10.44 17.20 -14.10
CA GLU A 4 11.38 18.21 -13.61
C GLU A 4 10.70 19.41 -12.94
N LYS A 5 9.57 19.89 -13.47
CA LYS A 5 8.80 20.95 -12.81
C LYS A 5 8.26 20.47 -11.44
N LEU A 6 7.74 19.25 -11.35
CA LEU A 6 7.28 18.69 -10.08
C LEU A 6 8.44 18.50 -9.10
N ARG A 7 9.57 17.97 -9.57
CA ARG A 7 10.81 17.75 -8.81
C ARG A 7 11.27 19.06 -8.16
N GLU A 8 11.35 20.14 -8.93
CA GLU A 8 11.72 21.47 -8.44
C GLU A 8 10.73 21.99 -7.38
N LEU A 9 9.42 21.77 -7.57
CA LEU A 9 8.40 22.21 -6.61
C LEU A 9 8.47 21.50 -5.26
N VAL A 10 9.04 20.29 -5.19
CA VAL A 10 9.08 19.49 -3.95
C VAL A 10 10.50 19.19 -3.47
N LYS A 11 11.52 19.81 -4.08
CA LYS A 11 12.93 19.49 -3.87
C LYS A 11 13.36 19.54 -2.40
N ASP A 12 12.79 20.45 -1.62
CA ASP A 12 13.16 20.66 -0.22
C ASP A 12 12.69 19.51 0.69
N ASP A 13 11.64 18.79 0.29
CA ASP A 13 11.09 17.63 1.01
C ASP A 13 11.58 16.27 0.44
N LEU A 14 12.25 16.28 -0.72
CA LEU A 14 12.54 15.08 -1.50
C LEU A 14 13.84 14.41 -1.05
N SER A 15 13.78 13.12 -0.73
CA SER A 15 14.96 12.32 -0.37
C SER A 15 15.59 11.66 -1.58
N ASP A 16 16.90 11.42 -1.55
CA ASP A 16 17.64 10.73 -2.62
C ASP A 16 17.01 9.37 -2.97
N TYR A 17 16.52 8.64 -1.96
CA TYR A 17 15.84 7.37 -2.15
C TYR A 17 14.56 7.52 -2.99
N TYR A 18 13.71 8.49 -2.69
CA TYR A 18 12.41 8.64 -3.35
C TYR A 18 12.50 9.43 -4.67
N ASN A 19 13.62 10.11 -4.93
CA ASN A 19 13.88 11.04 -6.04
C ASN A 19 14.02 10.36 -7.43
N THR A 20 13.10 9.47 -7.80
CA THR A 20 13.09 8.78 -9.10
C THR A 20 12.07 9.37 -10.06
N ASP A 21 12.34 9.30 -11.37
CA ASP A 21 11.37 9.71 -12.41
C ASP A 21 10.05 8.97 -12.27
N PHE A 22 10.10 7.67 -11.97
CA PHE A 22 8.89 6.83 -11.86
C PHE A 22 8.03 7.17 -10.65
N ASN A 23 8.64 7.46 -9.49
CA ASN A 23 7.88 7.91 -8.33
C ASN A 23 7.18 9.23 -8.63
N LEU A 24 7.88 10.21 -9.18
CA LEU A 24 7.27 11.50 -9.56
C LEU A 24 6.19 11.34 -10.64
N LEU A 25 6.40 10.42 -11.60
CA LEU A 25 5.44 10.11 -12.65
C LEU A 25 4.13 9.54 -12.08
N ARG A 26 4.20 8.65 -11.07
CA ARG A 26 3.00 8.12 -10.38
C ARG A 26 2.11 9.22 -9.82
N TRP A 27 2.70 10.24 -9.20
CA TRP A 27 1.96 11.38 -8.66
C TRP A 27 1.29 12.20 -9.78
N LEU A 28 2.00 12.42 -10.88
CA LEU A 28 1.44 13.12 -12.05
C LEU A 28 0.31 12.35 -12.73
N GLN A 29 0.35 11.01 -12.70
CA GLN A 29 -0.68 10.14 -13.27
C GLN A 29 -1.90 9.99 -12.37
N GLY A 30 -1.71 9.89 -11.05
CA GLY A 30 -2.79 9.56 -10.11
C GLY A 30 -3.45 10.74 -9.42
N VAL A 31 -2.86 11.93 -9.46
CA VAL A 31 -3.47 13.13 -8.90
C VAL A 31 -4.02 14.00 -10.01
N ASN A 32 -5.34 14.16 -10.02
CA ASN A 32 -6.02 15.06 -10.94
C ASN A 32 -5.80 16.54 -10.60
N GLY A 33 -5.78 17.38 -11.62
CA GLY A 33 -5.75 18.83 -11.50
C GLY A 33 -4.40 19.47 -11.86
N PRO A 34 -4.19 20.74 -11.48
CA PRO A 34 -2.97 21.47 -11.80
C PRO A 34 -1.77 20.91 -11.04
N ILE A 35 -0.56 21.13 -11.56
CA ILE A 35 0.68 20.55 -10.99
C ILE A 35 0.94 21.03 -9.56
N GLU A 36 0.43 22.19 -9.19
CA GLU A 36 0.49 22.76 -7.86
C GLU A 36 -0.32 21.90 -6.85
N ASN A 37 -1.44 21.31 -7.27
CA ASN A 37 -2.20 20.34 -6.46
C ASN A 37 -1.44 19.01 -6.31
N VAL A 38 -0.81 18.55 -7.39
CA VAL A 38 0.06 17.35 -7.36
C VAL A 38 1.21 17.57 -6.38
N ALA A 39 1.90 18.71 -6.47
CA ALA A 39 2.99 19.09 -5.59
C ALA A 39 2.52 19.19 -4.13
N TYR A 40 1.37 19.82 -3.87
CA TYR A 40 0.80 19.91 -2.52
C TYR A 40 0.57 18.52 -1.88
N ARG A 41 -0.04 17.59 -2.62
CA ARG A 41 -0.28 16.21 -2.13
C ARG A 41 1.02 15.44 -1.96
N LEU A 42 1.95 15.56 -2.91
CA LEU A 42 3.26 14.93 -2.82
C LEU A 42 4.05 15.44 -1.61
N ARG A 43 4.10 16.76 -1.34
CA ARG A 43 4.77 17.30 -0.15
C ARG A 43 4.26 16.68 1.14
N LYS A 44 2.94 16.51 1.28
CA LYS A 44 2.37 15.82 2.45
C LYS A 44 2.88 14.38 2.59
N HIS A 45 2.98 13.65 1.48
CA HIS A 45 3.57 12.32 1.51
C HIS A 45 5.05 12.37 1.89
N LEU A 46 5.85 13.23 1.26
CA LEU A 46 7.28 13.38 1.56
C LEU A 46 7.56 13.77 3.02
N GLN A 47 6.76 14.69 3.58
CA GLN A 47 6.81 15.04 5.00
C GLN A 47 6.48 13.84 5.90
N MET A 48 5.50 13.03 5.51
CA MET A 48 5.22 11.77 6.21
C MET A 48 6.40 10.80 6.11
N ARG A 49 7.05 10.68 4.94
CA ARG A 49 8.25 9.84 4.78
C ARG A 49 9.35 10.23 5.74
N ASN A 50 9.58 11.53 5.92
CA ASN A 50 10.62 12.08 6.79
C ASN A 50 10.22 12.16 8.29
N SER A 51 8.96 11.87 8.62
CA SER A 51 8.45 11.89 9.99
C SER A 51 9.16 10.85 10.90
N ALA A 52 8.70 10.73 12.16
CA ALA A 52 9.14 9.68 13.08
C ALA A 52 8.96 8.25 12.53
N TRP A 53 8.19 8.07 11.45
CA TRP A 53 7.98 6.77 10.83
C TRP A 53 9.14 6.37 9.92
N LYS A 54 9.98 7.30 9.44
CA LYS A 54 11.20 7.03 8.65
C LYS A 54 10.97 6.01 7.54
N LEU A 55 10.09 6.35 6.59
CA LEU A 55 9.57 5.41 5.58
C LEU A 55 10.66 4.86 4.65
N ASP A 56 11.65 5.67 4.31
CA ASP A 56 12.76 5.29 3.43
C ASP A 56 13.59 4.10 3.95
N ASP A 57 13.55 3.83 5.25
CA ASP A 57 14.27 2.71 5.86
C ASP A 57 13.36 1.54 6.26
N GLN A 58 12.04 1.64 6.08
CA GLN A 58 11.10 0.61 6.55
C GLN A 58 11.30 -0.74 5.84
N HIS A 59 11.54 -0.71 4.53
CA HIS A 59 11.77 -1.93 3.74
C HIS A 59 13.03 -2.70 4.18
N LYS A 60 14.01 -2.01 4.80
CA LYS A 60 15.26 -2.60 5.29
C LYS A 60 15.09 -3.32 6.63
N LYS A 61 14.01 -3.03 7.37
CA LYS A 61 13.78 -3.59 8.71
C LYS A 61 13.23 -5.01 8.61
N PRO A 62 13.70 -5.94 9.48
CA PRO A 62 13.19 -7.30 9.50
C PRO A 62 11.70 -7.32 9.88
N ARG A 63 10.93 -8.19 9.23
CA ARG A 63 9.51 -8.40 9.53
C ARG A 63 9.33 -9.51 10.58
N ASN A 64 9.76 -9.26 11.82
CA ASN A 64 9.81 -10.27 12.89
C ASN A 64 9.17 -9.86 14.24
N LEU A 65 8.44 -8.75 14.28
CA LEU A 65 7.64 -8.33 15.43
C LEU A 65 6.54 -9.36 15.80
N PRO A 66 6.09 -9.42 17.07
CA PRO A 66 5.04 -10.34 17.51
C PRO A 66 3.75 -10.29 16.68
N ILE A 67 3.34 -9.09 16.25
CA ILE A 67 2.15 -8.88 15.42
C ILE A 67 2.20 -9.62 14.08
N HIS A 68 3.39 -9.84 13.53
CA HIS A 68 3.58 -10.52 12.24
C HIS A 68 3.23 -12.01 12.28
N LYS A 69 3.17 -12.61 13.47
CA LYS A 69 2.69 -14.00 13.65
C LYS A 69 1.19 -14.12 13.40
N HIS A 70 0.45 -13.01 13.55
CA HIS A 70 -1.00 -12.94 13.42
C HIS A 70 -1.44 -12.25 12.12
N ALA A 71 -0.54 -11.45 11.52
CA ALA A 71 -0.69 -10.87 10.20
C ALA A 71 0.49 -11.34 9.32
N PRO A 72 0.43 -12.55 8.72
CA PRO A 72 1.51 -13.07 7.89
C PRO A 72 1.72 -12.18 6.67
N PHE A 73 2.97 -12.06 6.22
CA PHE A 73 3.28 -11.34 4.99
C PHE A 73 2.81 -12.16 3.80
N GLY A 74 2.29 -11.47 2.79
CA GLY A 74 1.92 -12.11 1.54
C GLY A 74 3.12 -12.68 0.78
N PHE A 75 2.86 -13.58 -0.16
CA PHE A 75 3.89 -14.00 -1.10
C PHE A 75 4.10 -12.88 -2.11
N THR A 76 5.33 -12.39 -2.26
CA THR A 76 5.68 -11.31 -3.18
C THR A 76 6.73 -11.77 -4.19
N GLY A 77 6.52 -11.44 -5.46
CA GLY A 77 7.50 -11.72 -6.51
C GLY A 77 7.14 -11.12 -7.85
N VAL A 78 8.11 -11.05 -8.76
CA VAL A 78 7.90 -10.52 -10.11
C VAL A 78 7.09 -11.51 -10.95
N SER A 79 6.08 -11.01 -11.66
CA SER A 79 5.27 -11.78 -12.58
C SER A 79 6.11 -12.27 -13.75
N LYS A 80 5.95 -13.55 -14.11
CA LYS A 80 6.56 -14.13 -15.32
C LYS A 80 5.75 -13.87 -16.59
N VAL A 81 4.53 -13.35 -16.46
CA VAL A 81 3.59 -13.17 -17.57
C VAL A 81 3.30 -11.70 -17.81
N LEU A 82 3.10 -10.93 -16.73
CA LEU A 82 2.82 -9.49 -16.81
C LEU A 82 4.14 -8.72 -16.76
N LYS A 83 4.35 -7.87 -17.78
CA LYS A 83 5.55 -7.01 -17.86
C LYS A 83 5.65 -6.09 -16.64
N ASN A 84 6.86 -5.99 -16.06
CA ASN A 84 7.21 -5.09 -14.96
C ASN A 84 6.17 -5.06 -13.83
N THR A 85 5.66 -6.24 -13.48
CA THR A 85 4.56 -6.35 -12.52
C THR A 85 5.01 -7.18 -11.34
N VAL A 86 4.95 -6.60 -10.14
CA VAL A 86 5.12 -7.32 -8.88
C VAL A 86 3.76 -7.89 -8.48
N ILE A 87 3.70 -9.19 -8.22
CA ILE A 87 2.53 -9.85 -7.64
C ILE A 87 2.74 -9.90 -6.14
N THR A 88 1.71 -9.49 -5.38
CA THR A 88 1.63 -9.75 -3.96
C THR A 88 0.34 -10.48 -3.66
N VAL A 89 0.38 -11.49 -2.81
CA VAL A 89 -0.81 -12.26 -2.43
C VAL A 89 -0.93 -12.29 -0.92
N GLU A 90 -1.96 -11.63 -0.41
CA GLU A 90 -2.30 -11.60 1.00
C GLU A 90 -3.32 -12.70 1.34
N GLN A 91 -3.09 -13.42 2.44
CA GLN A 91 -4.02 -14.44 2.95
C GLN A 91 -5.04 -13.83 3.92
N SER A 92 -5.82 -12.84 3.45
CA SER A 92 -6.71 -12.04 4.29
C SER A 92 -7.75 -12.89 5.03
N GLY A 93 -8.25 -13.98 4.41
CA GLY A 93 -9.27 -14.83 5.02
C GLY A 93 -8.80 -15.65 6.23
N ARG A 94 -7.48 -15.80 6.42
CA ARG A 94 -6.89 -16.52 7.56
C ARG A 94 -6.55 -15.61 8.74
N ILE A 95 -6.68 -14.30 8.59
CA ILE A 95 -6.35 -13.34 9.65
C ILE A 95 -7.50 -13.32 10.67
N ASP A 96 -7.17 -13.58 11.93
CA ASP A 96 -8.11 -13.39 13.04
C ASP A 96 -8.17 -11.90 13.43
N TYR A 97 -8.88 -11.13 12.61
CA TYR A 97 -9.02 -9.70 12.80
C TYR A 97 -9.64 -9.34 14.17
N THR A 98 -10.53 -10.18 14.69
CA THR A 98 -11.20 -9.94 15.98
C THR A 98 -10.20 -9.93 17.12
N ASN A 99 -9.36 -10.97 17.23
CA ASN A 99 -8.34 -11.02 18.27
C ASN A 99 -7.18 -10.06 17.99
N LEU A 100 -6.85 -9.82 16.72
CA LEU A 100 -5.84 -8.86 16.32
C LEU A 100 -6.18 -7.44 16.79
N LEU A 101 -7.42 -6.99 16.59
CA LEU A 101 -7.91 -5.67 17.01
C LEU A 101 -8.14 -5.55 18.53
N ARG A 102 -8.25 -6.67 19.24
CA ARG A 102 -8.25 -6.71 20.71
C ARG A 102 -6.84 -6.52 21.28
N ALA A 103 -5.83 -7.01 20.57
CA ALA A 103 -4.43 -6.97 21.01
C ALA A 103 -3.68 -5.72 20.55
N TYR A 104 -4.05 -5.15 19.40
CA TYR A 104 -3.37 -4.02 18.77
C TYR A 104 -4.36 -2.96 18.31
N SER A 105 -3.96 -1.69 18.42
CA SER A 105 -4.74 -0.60 17.88
C SER A 105 -4.69 -0.60 16.34
N VAL A 106 -5.64 0.06 15.69
CA VAL A 106 -5.61 0.29 14.24
C VAL A 106 -4.35 1.05 13.81
N LEU A 107 -3.85 1.95 14.68
CA LEU A 107 -2.60 2.66 14.44
C LEU A 107 -1.40 1.72 14.46
N ASP A 108 -1.37 0.75 15.38
CA ASP A 108 -0.32 -0.27 15.41
C ASP A 108 -0.36 -1.15 14.17
N LEU A 109 -1.56 -1.50 13.70
CA LEU A 109 -1.70 -2.24 12.44
C LEU A 109 -1.17 -1.45 11.25
N ALA A 110 -1.53 -0.17 11.14
CA ALA A 110 -1.03 0.68 10.08
C ALA A 110 0.51 0.83 10.15
N ARG A 111 1.05 1.13 11.33
CA ARG A 111 2.46 1.46 11.54
C ARG A 111 3.39 0.25 11.48
N LEU A 112 2.95 -0.90 12.00
CA LEU A 112 3.78 -2.09 12.16
C LEU A 112 3.58 -3.11 11.04
N VAL A 113 2.42 -3.08 10.35
CA VAL A 113 2.08 -4.06 9.30
C VAL A 113 1.88 -3.35 7.96
N SER A 114 0.79 -2.61 7.79
CA SER A 114 0.35 -2.14 6.47
C SER A 114 1.36 -1.22 5.79
N VAL A 115 1.88 -0.21 6.49
CA VAL A 115 2.84 0.75 5.91
C VAL A 115 4.20 0.10 5.65
N PRO A 116 4.82 -0.64 6.59
CA PRO A 116 6.05 -1.37 6.28
C PRO A 116 5.91 -2.35 5.13
N ASP A 117 4.77 -3.04 5.01
CA ASP A 117 4.51 -3.98 3.92
C ASP A 117 4.35 -3.26 2.57
N MET A 118 3.70 -2.10 2.55
CA MET A 118 3.66 -1.24 1.36
C MET A 118 5.02 -0.67 0.97
N GLU A 119 5.86 -0.27 1.94
CA GLU A 119 7.23 0.19 1.64
C GLU A 119 8.10 -0.93 1.07
N ARG A 120 7.91 -2.19 1.52
CA ARG A 120 8.57 -3.35 0.90
C ARG A 120 8.11 -3.56 -0.54
N LEU A 121 6.81 -3.47 -0.81
CA LEU A 121 6.28 -3.57 -2.17
C LEU A 121 6.80 -2.44 -3.07
N LEU A 122 6.85 -1.21 -2.57
CA LEU A 122 7.42 -0.09 -3.30
C LEU A 122 8.91 -0.32 -3.60
N ALA A 123 9.68 -0.85 -2.65
CA ALA A 123 11.10 -1.16 -2.87
C ALA A 123 11.30 -2.22 -3.97
N GLU A 124 10.49 -3.28 -3.98
CA GLU A 124 10.52 -4.29 -5.05
C GLU A 124 10.14 -3.70 -6.41
N VAL A 125 9.13 -2.83 -6.45
CA VAL A 125 8.74 -2.11 -7.67
C VAL A 125 9.88 -1.23 -8.17
N MET A 126 10.47 -0.41 -7.30
CA MET A 126 11.58 0.47 -7.66
C MET A 126 12.82 -0.30 -8.13
N LYS A 127 13.06 -1.50 -7.57
CA LYS A 127 14.10 -2.41 -8.06
C LYS A 127 13.83 -2.86 -9.49
N VAL A 128 12.61 -3.32 -9.80
CA VAL A 128 12.22 -3.71 -11.17
C VAL A 128 12.36 -2.52 -12.13
N GLU A 129 12.01 -1.31 -11.69
CA GLU A 129 12.16 -0.10 -12.49
C GLU A 129 13.62 0.24 -12.80
N ALA A 130 14.49 0.10 -11.81
CA ALA A 130 15.93 0.32 -11.99
C ALA A 130 16.55 -0.73 -12.94
N GLU A 131 16.10 -1.99 -12.86
CA GLU A 131 16.59 -3.07 -13.71
C GLU A 131 16.09 -2.96 -15.16
N THR A 132 14.85 -2.51 -15.36
CA THR A 132 14.19 -2.51 -16.68
C THR A 132 14.19 -1.16 -17.38
N GLY A 133 14.39 -0.07 -16.65
CA GLY A 133 14.26 1.29 -17.17
C GLY A 133 12.82 1.67 -17.56
N GLU A 134 11.82 0.94 -17.07
CA GLU A 134 10.40 1.15 -17.37
C GLU A 134 9.56 1.13 -16.10
N GLN A 135 8.44 1.86 -16.10
CA GLN A 135 7.55 1.96 -14.94
C GLN A 135 6.95 0.59 -14.58
N ALA A 136 7.02 0.23 -13.30
CA ALA A 136 6.50 -1.01 -12.77
C ALA A 136 5.26 -0.79 -11.88
N SER A 137 4.51 -1.86 -11.61
CA SER A 137 3.28 -1.79 -10.80
C SER A 137 3.02 -3.06 -10.01
N VAL A 138 2.08 -2.99 -9.06
CA VAL A 138 1.67 -4.13 -8.24
C VAL A 138 0.32 -4.67 -8.68
N VAL A 139 0.18 -5.99 -8.75
CA VAL A 139 -1.11 -6.68 -8.66
C VAL A 139 -1.26 -7.25 -7.27
N TYR A 140 -2.26 -6.76 -6.55
CA TYR A 140 -2.56 -7.15 -5.18
C TYR A 140 -3.65 -8.21 -5.19
N ILE A 141 -3.33 -9.43 -4.79
CA ILE A 141 -4.29 -10.53 -4.70
C ILE A 141 -4.69 -10.68 -3.24
N MET A 142 -6.00 -10.58 -2.95
CA MET A 142 -6.55 -10.87 -1.64
C MET A 142 -7.22 -12.23 -1.66
N ASP A 143 -6.62 -13.20 -0.98
CA ASP A 143 -7.21 -14.53 -0.81
C ASP A 143 -8.13 -14.53 0.41
N LEU A 144 -9.44 -14.58 0.14
CA LEU A 144 -10.49 -14.59 1.16
C LEU A 144 -10.89 -16.01 1.58
N SER A 145 -10.11 -17.02 1.19
CA SER A 145 -10.30 -18.39 1.65
C SER A 145 -10.36 -18.47 3.17
N GLU A 146 -11.29 -19.27 3.67
CA GLU A 146 -11.50 -19.51 5.11
C GLU A 146 -12.00 -18.30 5.92
N MET A 147 -12.30 -17.18 5.26
CA MET A 147 -12.88 -16.01 5.93
C MET A 147 -14.24 -16.36 6.53
N LYS A 148 -14.41 -16.09 7.83
CA LYS A 148 -15.65 -16.36 8.57
C LYS A 148 -16.37 -15.07 8.89
N TYR A 149 -17.67 -15.03 8.61
CA TYR A 149 -18.51 -13.92 9.03
C TYR A 149 -18.53 -13.82 10.56
N ASN A 150 -18.31 -12.61 11.06
CA ASN A 150 -18.61 -12.24 12.44
C ASN A 150 -18.87 -10.73 12.51
N ILE A 151 -19.49 -10.27 13.59
CA ILE A 151 -19.84 -8.85 13.77
C ILE A 151 -18.61 -7.93 13.79
N GLY A 152 -17.47 -8.44 14.28
CA GLY A 152 -16.20 -7.72 14.28
C GLY A 152 -15.68 -7.48 12.86
N LEU A 153 -15.77 -8.49 11.98
CA LEU A 153 -15.43 -8.36 10.56
C LEU A 153 -16.34 -7.36 9.84
N TYR A 154 -17.64 -7.37 10.14
CA TYR A 154 -18.57 -6.37 9.60
C TYR A 154 -18.17 -4.96 10.03
N SER A 155 -17.97 -4.74 11.34
CA SER A 155 -17.55 -3.43 11.89
C SER A 155 -16.19 -2.98 11.37
N LEU A 156 -15.27 -3.92 11.13
CA LEU A 156 -13.96 -3.66 10.55
C LEU A 156 -14.09 -3.20 9.10
N GLY A 157 -14.91 -3.90 8.31
CA GLY A 157 -15.17 -3.58 6.90
C GLY A 157 -15.85 -2.23 6.72
N THR A 158 -16.90 -1.94 7.48
CA THR A 158 -17.67 -0.69 7.37
C THR A 158 -17.04 0.51 8.08
N GLY A 159 -15.97 0.30 8.85
CA GLY A 159 -15.30 1.36 9.61
C GLY A 159 -13.81 1.44 9.30
N HIS A 160 -12.99 0.69 10.04
CA HIS A 160 -11.54 0.89 10.08
C HIS A 160 -10.83 0.59 8.76
N LEU A 161 -11.28 -0.38 7.96
CA LEU A 161 -10.63 -0.71 6.69
C LEU A 161 -10.80 0.39 5.64
N ILE A 162 -11.91 1.15 5.67
CA ILE A 162 -12.10 2.31 4.77
C ILE A 162 -11.00 3.34 5.02
N ASN A 163 -10.71 3.65 6.29
CA ASN A 163 -9.65 4.60 6.63
C ASN A 163 -8.26 4.13 6.19
N VAL A 164 -7.98 2.83 6.30
CA VAL A 164 -6.71 2.25 5.83
C VAL A 164 -6.62 2.29 4.31
N ALA A 165 -7.72 1.98 3.60
CA ALA A 165 -7.78 2.05 2.15
C ALA A 165 -7.57 3.49 1.64
N ASP A 166 -8.27 4.46 2.24
CA ASP A 166 -8.10 5.90 1.99
C ASP A 166 -6.65 6.35 2.21
N PHE A 167 -6.02 5.87 3.28
CA PHE A 167 -4.63 6.16 3.57
C PHE A 167 -3.70 5.62 2.48
N ILE A 168 -3.90 4.36 2.07
CA ILE A 168 -3.10 3.72 1.02
C ILE A 168 -3.26 4.47 -0.30
N GLU A 169 -4.49 4.79 -0.69
CA GLU A 169 -4.79 5.52 -1.93
C GLU A 169 -4.11 6.90 -1.95
N ARG A 170 -4.05 7.58 -0.80
CA ARG A 170 -3.45 8.92 -0.70
C ARG A 170 -1.92 8.91 -0.74
N HIS A 171 -1.27 7.85 -0.29
CA HIS A 171 0.19 7.81 -0.11
C HIS A 171 0.92 6.84 -1.05
N TYR A 172 0.25 5.86 -1.62
CA TYR A 172 0.80 4.88 -2.57
C TYR A 172 0.14 5.02 -3.94
N VAL A 173 0.05 6.25 -4.41
CA VAL A 173 -0.62 6.66 -5.65
C VAL A 173 -0.02 5.88 -6.83
N GLN A 174 -0.88 5.27 -7.65
CA GLN A 174 -0.49 4.52 -8.86
C GLN A 174 0.57 3.42 -8.62
N LEU A 175 0.71 2.93 -7.38
CA LEU A 175 1.56 1.77 -7.08
C LEU A 175 0.84 0.46 -7.44
N ILE A 176 -0.41 0.34 -6.99
CA ILE A 176 -1.26 -0.84 -7.22
C ILE A 176 -2.07 -0.61 -8.49
N LYS A 177 -1.88 -1.48 -9.48
CA LYS A 177 -2.61 -1.43 -10.76
C LYS A 177 -3.95 -2.17 -10.67
N TYR A 178 -3.96 -3.31 -10.01
CA TYR A 178 -5.15 -4.13 -9.82
C TYR A 178 -5.21 -4.70 -8.41
N ILE A 179 -6.41 -4.70 -7.82
CA ILE A 179 -6.74 -5.48 -6.63
C ILE A 179 -7.67 -6.61 -7.08
N VAL A 180 -7.26 -7.85 -6.83
CA VAL A 180 -7.98 -9.06 -7.24
C VAL A 180 -8.37 -9.84 -5.99
N ALA A 181 -9.64 -9.84 -5.64
CA ALA A 181 -10.15 -10.69 -4.58
C ALA A 181 -10.48 -12.08 -5.14
N VAL A 182 -9.98 -13.14 -4.50
CA VAL A 182 -10.23 -14.53 -4.87
C VAL A 182 -10.86 -15.28 -3.71
N ASN A 183 -11.54 -16.40 -4.02
CA ASN A 183 -12.23 -17.24 -3.02
C ASN A 183 -13.20 -16.44 -2.12
N ILE A 184 -13.92 -15.50 -2.74
CA ILE A 184 -14.80 -14.55 -2.04
C ILE A 184 -15.99 -15.31 -1.42
N PRO A 185 -16.17 -15.28 -0.09
CA PRO A 185 -17.32 -15.91 0.54
C PRO A 185 -18.61 -15.13 0.24
N LEU A 186 -19.75 -15.82 0.18
CA LEU A 186 -21.04 -15.22 -0.20
C LEU A 186 -21.44 -13.99 0.64
N PHE A 187 -21.13 -13.99 1.94
CA PHE A 187 -21.46 -12.87 2.82
C PHE A 187 -20.63 -11.61 2.54
N ALA A 188 -19.48 -11.71 1.87
CA ALA A 188 -18.63 -10.54 1.58
C ALA A 188 -19.37 -9.53 0.68
N TYR A 189 -20.29 -9.99 -0.16
CA TYR A 189 -21.15 -9.12 -0.96
C TYR A 189 -22.06 -8.22 -0.09
N ALA A 190 -22.56 -8.75 1.03
CA ALA A 190 -23.38 -7.97 1.96
C ALA A 190 -22.53 -6.90 2.69
N ILE A 191 -21.29 -7.25 3.07
CA ILE A 191 -20.35 -6.28 3.66
C ILE A 191 -20.00 -5.20 2.64
N TRP A 192 -19.68 -5.58 1.41
CA TRP A 192 -19.38 -4.65 0.31
C TRP A 192 -20.52 -3.65 0.09
N LYS A 193 -21.77 -4.12 0.05
CA LYS A 193 -22.96 -3.26 -0.06
C LYS A 193 -23.19 -2.34 1.14
N ALA A 194 -22.62 -2.63 2.30
CA ALA A 194 -22.73 -1.76 3.48
C ALA A 194 -21.62 -0.71 3.54
N MET A 195 -20.54 -0.89 2.76
CA MET A 195 -19.44 0.06 2.66
C MET A 195 -19.71 1.16 1.64
N HIS A 196 -20.73 1.04 0.80
CA HIS A 196 -21.09 1.93 -0.32
C HIS A 196 -22.58 2.25 -0.27
#